data_AF-A0A954B793-F1
#
_entry.id   AF-A0A954B793-F1
#
_cell.length_a   1.000
_cell.length_b   1.000
_cell.length_c   1.000
_cell.angle_alpha   90.00
_cell.angle_beta   90.00
_cell.angle_gamma   90.00
#
_symmetry.space_group_name_H-M   'P 1'
#
loop_
_entity.id
_entity.type
_entity.pdbx_description
1 polymer ?
#
loop_
_entity_poly.entity_id
_entity_poly.type
_entity_poly.pdbx_seq_one_letter_code
_entity_poly.pdbx_strand_id
1 'polypeptide(L)'
;METANALIEDARAAFAAGFGAVLAIEAPDAATIYVDGRSETCSLTAIPPDAPAACVWRASTDTLLRIFEGGRALESAYLSGRLKISGDMSVMARLKLESSR
;
A
#
# COMPACT_ATOMS: atom_id res chain seq x y z
N MET A 1 10.63 -9.67 -14.30
CA MET A 1 9.15 -9.62 -14.22
C MET A 1 8.60 -10.26 -12.95
N GLU A 2 9.39 -11.01 -12.16
CA GLU A 2 8.91 -11.69 -10.94
C GLU A 2 8.64 -10.77 -9.73
N THR A 3 9.36 -9.65 -9.58
CA THR A 3 9.29 -8.80 -8.37
C THR A 3 7.96 -8.09 -8.17
N ALA A 4 7.28 -7.72 -9.26
CA ALA A 4 5.98 -7.04 -9.19
C ALA A 4 4.86 -7.97 -8.71
N ASN A 5 4.95 -9.27 -9.00
CA ASN A 5 3.95 -10.25 -8.59
C ASN A 5 4.04 -10.50 -7.08
N ALA A 6 5.26 -10.69 -6.56
CA ALA A 6 5.51 -10.90 -5.13
C ALA A 6 4.98 -9.73 -4.28
N LEU A 7 5.26 -8.48 -4.69
CA LEU A 7 4.82 -7.30 -3.96
C LEU A 7 3.28 -7.18 -3.90
N ILE A 8 2.57 -7.59 -4.95
CA ILE A 8 1.09 -7.62 -4.97
C ILE A 8 0.57 -8.70 -4.03
N GLU A 9 1.19 -9.88 -4.01
CA GLU A 9 0.78 -11.00 -3.16
C GLU A 9 0.93 -10.67 -1.67
N ASP A 10 2.08 -10.12 -1.25
CA ASP A 10 2.30 -9.65 0.12
C ASP A 10 1.35 -8.51 0.50
N ALA A 11 1.15 -7.56 -0.41
CA ALA A 11 0.21 -6.46 -0.17
C ALA A 11 -1.24 -6.98 0.00
N ARG A 12 -1.67 -8.00 -0.76
CA ARG A 12 -3.01 -8.59 -0.60
C ARG A 12 -3.25 -9.11 0.80
N ALA A 13 -2.25 -9.75 1.41
CA ALA A 13 -2.35 -10.26 2.77
C ALA A 13 -2.43 -9.11 3.80
N ALA A 14 -1.74 -7.99 3.55
CA ALA A 14 -1.75 -6.84 4.46
C ALA A 14 -3.06 -6.02 4.38
N PHE A 15 -3.66 -5.90 3.20
CA PHE A 15 -4.88 -5.09 2.96
C PHE A 15 -6.17 -5.91 3.10
N ALA A 16 -6.51 -6.33 4.32
CA ALA A 16 -7.68 -7.18 4.54
C ALA A 16 -9.03 -6.43 4.53
N ALA A 17 -9.05 -5.14 4.86
CA ALA A 17 -10.27 -4.36 4.99
C ALA A 17 -10.24 -3.08 4.15
N GLY A 18 -11.40 -2.73 3.60
CA GLY A 18 -11.66 -1.48 2.91
C GLY A 18 -11.38 -0.24 3.76
N PHE A 19 -10.92 0.82 3.11
CA PHE A 19 -10.58 2.11 3.71
C PHE A 19 -11.24 3.31 2.99
N GLY A 20 -12.12 3.05 2.02
CA GLY A 20 -12.95 4.05 1.35
C GLY A 20 -12.26 4.85 0.24
N ALA A 21 -11.08 4.44 -0.23
CA ALA A 21 -10.32 5.18 -1.23
C ALA A 21 -9.43 4.27 -2.09
N VAL A 22 -8.78 4.87 -3.09
CA VAL A 22 -7.70 4.23 -3.86
C VAL A 22 -6.35 4.72 -3.34
N LEU A 23 -5.46 3.78 -3.05
CA LEU A 23 -4.06 4.01 -2.67
C LEU A 23 -3.15 3.55 -3.82
N ALA A 24 -2.19 4.36 -4.24
CA ALA A 24 -1.11 3.94 -5.11
C ALA A 24 0.15 3.64 -4.28
N ILE A 25 0.85 2.56 -4.61
CA ILE A 25 2.09 2.13 -3.97
C ILE A 25 3.16 2.09 -5.05
N GLU A 26 4.16 2.96 -4.91
CA GLU A 26 5.22 3.17 -5.88
C GLU A 26 6.57 2.78 -5.25
N ALA A 27 7.29 1.88 -5.92
CA ALA A 27 8.67 1.57 -5.60
C ALA A 27 9.55 1.87 -6.82
N PRO A 28 10.79 2.35 -6.64
CA PRO A 28 11.66 2.71 -7.75
C PRO A 28 12.00 1.52 -8.68
N ASP A 29 12.04 0.31 -8.12
CA ASP A 29 12.44 -0.92 -8.81
C ASP A 29 11.25 -1.90 -9.04
N ALA A 30 10.00 -1.44 -8.89
CA ALA A 30 8.81 -2.26 -9.10
C ALA A 30 7.71 -1.49 -9.83
N ALA A 31 6.77 -2.24 -10.42
CA ALA A 31 5.56 -1.64 -11.00
C ALA A 31 4.70 -1.02 -9.89
N THR A 32 4.07 0.11 -10.20
CA THR A 32 3.09 0.73 -9.30
C THR A 32 1.91 -0.20 -9.07
N ILE A 33 1.54 -0.38 -7.81
CA ILE A 33 0.39 -1.16 -7.40
C ILE A 33 -0.70 -0.20 -6.96
N TYR A 34 -1.94 -0.48 -7.36
CA TYR A 34 -3.11 0.24 -6.91
C TYR A 34 -3.93 -0.66 -6.01
N VAL A 35 -4.24 -0.15 -4.82
CA VAL A 35 -5.10 -0.78 -3.83
C VAL A 35 -6.42 -0.03 -3.83
N ASP A 36 -7.46 -0.67 -4.35
CA ASP A 36 -8.83 -0.17 -4.28
C ASP A 36 -9.49 -0.68 -3.00
N GLY A 37 -9.52 0.19 -1.98
CA GLY A 37 -10.18 -0.07 -0.71
C GLY A 37 -11.57 0.55 -0.62
N ARG A 38 -12.22 0.92 -1.74
CA ARG A 38 -13.53 1.58 -1.72
C ARG A 38 -14.67 0.64 -1.33
N SER A 39 -14.46 -0.66 -1.47
CA SER A 39 -15.40 -1.73 -1.06
C SER A 39 -15.00 -2.31 0.30
N GLU A 40 -15.83 -3.18 0.88
CA GLU A 40 -15.51 -3.87 2.16
C GLU A 40 -14.20 -4.66 2.10
N THR A 41 -13.90 -5.28 0.95
CA THR A 41 -12.63 -5.97 0.67
C THR A 41 -11.77 -5.16 -0.31
N CYS A 42 -10.46 -5.13 -0.07
CA CYS A 42 -9.54 -4.45 -0.98
C CYS A 42 -9.28 -5.27 -2.26
N SER A 43 -9.18 -4.58 -3.40
CA SER A 43 -8.74 -5.17 -4.66
C SER A 43 -7.42 -4.57 -5.10
N LEU A 44 -6.43 -5.41 -5.40
CA LEU A 44 -5.10 -4.97 -5.82
C LEU A 44 -4.90 -5.24 -7.32
N THR A 45 -4.32 -4.27 -8.02
CA THR A 45 -4.03 -4.36 -9.45
C THR A 45 -2.77 -3.56 -9.80
N ALA A 46 -2.05 -3.98 -10.84
CA ALA A 46 -0.95 -3.20 -11.42
C ALA A 46 -1.44 -2.19 -12.48
N ILE A 47 -2.75 -2.18 -12.75
CA ILE A 47 -3.38 -1.32 -13.75
C ILE A 47 -4.00 -0.12 -13.03
N PRO A 48 -3.74 1.12 -13.46
CA PRO A 48 -4.36 2.29 -12.86
C PRO A 48 -5.89 2.20 -12.93
N PRO A 49 -6.60 2.45 -11.81
CA PRO A 49 -8.05 2.52 -11.83
C PRO A 49 -8.53 3.80 -12.53
N ASP A 50 -9.80 3.81 -12.91
CA ASP A 50 -10.47 4.95 -13.55
C ASP A 50 -10.45 6.23 -12.69
N ALA A 51 -10.39 6.06 -11.37
CA ALA A 51 -10.31 7.16 -10.41
C ALA A 51 -8.86 7.39 -9.96
N PRO A 52 -8.44 8.66 -9.76
CA PRO A 52 -7.10 8.95 -9.26
C PRO A 52 -6.90 8.39 -7.85
N ALA A 53 -5.67 7.96 -7.56
CA ALA A 53 -5.29 7.56 -6.21
C ALA A 53 -5.43 8.76 -5.26
N ALA A 54 -6.22 8.59 -4.21
CA ALA A 54 -6.40 9.62 -3.16
C ALA A 54 -5.14 9.75 -2.31
N CYS A 55 -4.37 8.66 -2.18
CA CYS A 55 -3.13 8.61 -1.43
C CYS A 55 -2.06 7.88 -2.24
N VAL A 56 -0.80 8.27 -2.08
CA VAL A 56 0.34 7.65 -2.74
C VAL A 56 1.43 7.36 -1.72
N TRP A 57 1.91 6.12 -1.69
CA TRP A 57 3.05 5.66 -0.91
C TRP A 57 4.26 5.50 -1.81
N ARG A 58 5.39 6.05 -1.38
CA ARG A 58 6.69 5.90 -2.04
C ARG A 58 7.73 5.41 -1.05
N ALA A 59 8.27 4.23 -1.29
CA ALA A 59 9.37 3.66 -0.53
C ALA A 59 10.16 2.63 -1.35
N SER A 60 11.27 2.14 -0.83
CA SER A 60 11.95 0.98 -1.43
C SER A 60 11.09 -0.28 -1.30
N THR A 61 11.28 -1.25 -2.20
CA THR A 61 10.59 -2.55 -2.17
C THR A 61 10.76 -3.25 -0.81
N ASP A 62 11.98 -3.27 -0.25
CA ASP A 62 12.24 -3.83 1.10
C ASP A 62 11.43 -3.12 2.20
N THR A 63 11.32 -1.79 2.14
CA THR A 63 10.53 -1.04 3.12
C THR A 63 9.05 -1.40 3.00
N LEU A 64 8.52 -1.52 1.78
CA LEU A 64 7.11 -1.89 1.54
C LEU A 64 6.81 -3.31 2.02
N LEU A 65 7.69 -4.28 1.72
CA LEU A 65 7.53 -5.66 2.19
C LEU A 65 7.46 -5.71 3.72
N ARG A 66 8.36 -5.01 4.43
CA ARG A 66 8.31 -4.93 5.90
C ARG A 66 7.04 -4.24 6.43
N ILE A 67 6.51 -3.27 5.70
CA ILE A 67 5.24 -2.63 6.03
C ILE A 67 4.08 -3.64 5.94
N PHE A 68 4.08 -4.49 4.92
CA PHE A 68 3.07 -5.53 4.73
C PHE A 68 3.17 -6.66 5.77
N GLU A 69 4.37 -6.93 6.30
CA GLU A 69 4.55 -7.86 7.41
C GLU A 69 3.94 -7.36 8.74
N GLY A 70 3.70 -6.06 8.90
CA GLY A 70 2.93 -5.58 10.05
C GLY A 70 2.81 -4.06 10.22
N GLY A 71 1.65 -3.63 10.73
CA GLY A 71 1.26 -2.21 10.83
C GLY A 71 2.22 -1.29 11.61
N ARG A 72 3.01 -1.81 12.57
CA ARG A 72 4.02 -0.99 13.28
C ARG A 72 5.16 -0.52 12.36
N ALA A 73 5.46 -1.29 11.30
CA ALA A 73 6.49 -0.92 10.34
C ALA A 73 6.05 0.28 9.47
N LEU A 74 4.75 0.45 9.24
CA LEU A 74 4.20 1.61 8.52
C LEU A 74 4.53 2.93 9.21
N GLU A 75 4.13 3.05 10.47
CA GLU A 75 4.35 4.26 11.27
C GLU A 75 5.85 4.52 11.43
N SER A 76 6.64 3.49 11.75
CA SER A 76 8.09 3.60 11.87
C SER A 76 8.75 4.06 10.56
N ALA A 77 8.36 3.51 9.41
CA ALA A 77 8.92 3.88 8.11
C ALA A 77 8.56 5.32 7.73
N TYR A 78 7.33 5.77 8.03
CA TYR A 78 6.90 7.13 7.80
C TYR A 78 7.68 8.13 8.67
N LEU A 79 7.72 7.89 9.99
CA LEU A 79 8.42 8.77 10.94
C LEU A 79 9.93 8.84 10.66
N SER A 80 10.54 7.75 10.17
CA SER A 80 11.96 7.74 9.78
C SER A 80 12.23 8.32 8.39
N GLY A 81 11.21 8.73 7.63
CA GLY A 81 11.34 9.25 6.26
C GLY A 81 11.64 8.19 5.19
N ARG A 82 11.55 6.90 5.52
CA ARG A 82 11.73 5.78 4.56
C ARG A 82 10.50 5.55 3.70
N LEU A 83 9.33 5.89 4.24
CA LEU A 83 8.07 5.97 3.51
C LEU A 83 7.67 7.43 3.34
N LYS A 84 7.46 7.84 2.10
CA LYS A 84 6.82 9.11 1.77
C LYS A 84 5.35 8.86 1.46
N ILE A 85 4.48 9.65 2.07
CA ILE A 85 3.04 9.63 1.84
C ILE A 85 2.64 10.96 1.22
N SER A 86 1.83 10.93 0.17
CA SER A 86 1.29 12.12 -0.50
C SER A 86 -0.20 11.96 -0.76
N GLY A 87 -0.93 13.06 -0.83
CA GLY A 87 -2.39 13.08 -1.04
C GLY A 87 -3.18 13.21 0.27
N ASP A 88 -4.35 12.60 0.32
CA ASP A 88 -5.28 12.70 1.44
C ASP A 88 -4.84 11.83 2.63
N MET A 89 -4.29 12.48 3.66
CA MET A 89 -3.86 11.80 4.88
C MET A 89 -5.03 11.21 5.67
N SER A 90 -6.28 11.61 5.40
CA SER A 90 -7.45 10.99 6.04
C SER A 90 -7.62 9.52 5.67
N VAL A 91 -7.11 9.11 4.49
CA VAL A 91 -7.02 7.71 4.07
C VAL A 91 -6.16 6.89 5.03
N MET A 92 -5.03 7.44 5.48
CA MET A 92 -4.11 6.77 6.41
C MET A 92 -4.74 6.50 7.77
N ALA A 93 -5.59 7.40 8.26
CA ALA A 93 -6.28 7.23 9.53
C ALA A 93 -7.32 6.10 9.50
N ARG A 94 -7.84 5.75 8.32
CA ARG A 94 -8.83 4.67 8.12
C ARG A 94 -8.18 3.32 7.84
N LEU A 95 -6.91 3.33 7.47
CA LEU A 95 -6.17 2.19 6.99
C LEU A 95 -5.89 1.21 8.13
N LYS A 96 -6.29 -0.04 7.95
CA LYS A 96 -6.01 -1.14 8.87
C LYS A 96 -5.20 -2.19 8.12
N LEU A 97 -3.90 -2.25 8.41
CA LEU A 97 -3.05 -3.33 7.91
C LEU A 97 -3.12 -4.51 8.87
N GLU A 98 -3.41 -5.68 8.33
CA GLU A 98 -3.21 -6.93 9.07
C GLU A 98 -1.73 -7.33 9.00
N SER A 99 -1.25 -7.93 10.09
CA SER A 99 0.10 -8.51 10.09
C SER A 99 -0.04 -9.93 9.57
N SER A 100 0.59 -10.25 8.44
CA SER A 100 0.70 -11.63 7.98
C SER A 100 1.67 -12.37 8.90
N ARG A 101 1.16 -12.99 9.96
CA ARG A 101 1.96 -13.83 10.87
C ARG A 101 1.19 -15.06 11.30
#